data_AF-A0A9P1FXH2-F1
#
_entry.id   AF-A0A9P1FXH2-F1
#
_cell.length_a   1.000
_cell.length_b   1.000
_cell.length_c   1.000
_cell.angle_alpha   90.00
_cell.angle_beta   90.00
_cell.angle_gamma   90.00
#
_symmetry.space_group_name_H-M   'P 1'
#
loop_
_entity.id
_entity.type
_entity.pdbx_description
1 polymer ?
#
loop_
_entity_poly.entity_id
_entity_poly.type
_entity_poly.pdbx_seq_one_letter_code
_entity_poly.pdbx_strand_id
1 'polypeptide(L)'
;MDPHVVAELTKLKDDKQLPINTKWAKLKETMVQAGLAWPRTEVPSQVLCHPKNRAGIMLNAWDVHAKGAKMLELGIAMNKIQESVAFEVSTKGSTKQQQLQANIQLVESSHNQLAPVTGQERLLSCSSSHLVAFCRAVLHGCQTQEPSLKAKTNGQLSLAALANSQDGLVTMCEQGWTWLVVSSLVEEAFPDLPTLVQQALNTTQAVSQGQGECETMLTIATHYQHGQDSNGSGDMAQAIQLAASSQPEGSNYMQTMGYYVQNFSGGVGWPLLHLLQHISKQFSTTLKLGEEYFSTVAYLDFKEKSSSMPWVWAALLAANLSAPRSIDGIAKCLTKANCEKLKSKHQKALVIQCESMLAMN
;
A
#
# COMPACT_ATOMS: atom_id res chain seq x y z
N MET A 1 16.95 13.85 -22.92
CA MET A 1 15.61 13.75 -23.54
C MET A 1 15.39 14.96 -24.43
N ASP A 2 14.62 14.80 -25.50
CA ASP A 2 14.23 15.90 -26.40
C ASP A 2 13.41 16.96 -25.62
N PRO A 3 13.77 18.26 -25.67
CA PRO A 3 13.02 19.33 -25.00
C PRO A 3 11.53 19.41 -25.38
N HIS A 4 11.17 19.08 -26.62
CA HIS A 4 9.78 19.07 -27.07
C HIS A 4 8.98 17.99 -26.35
N VAL A 5 9.54 16.78 -26.25
CA VAL A 5 8.93 15.66 -25.53
C VAL A 5 8.81 15.97 -24.04
N VAL A 6 9.82 16.61 -23.45
CA VAL A 6 9.74 17.06 -22.04
C VAL A 6 8.57 18.04 -21.86
N ALA A 7 8.44 19.05 -22.71
CA ALA A 7 7.36 20.04 -22.61
C ALA A 7 5.96 19.40 -22.75
N GLU A 8 5.81 18.44 -23.67
CA GLU A 8 4.55 17.72 -23.86
C GLU A 8 4.20 16.86 -22.63
N LEU A 9 5.17 16.09 -22.10
CA LEU A 9 4.97 15.28 -20.91
C LEU A 9 4.65 16.14 -19.68
N THR A 10 5.33 17.28 -19.48
CA THR A 10 5.00 18.24 -18.42
C THR A 10 3.56 18.72 -18.55
N LYS A 11 3.15 19.15 -19.75
CA LYS A 11 1.80 19.64 -20.01
C LYS A 11 0.75 18.58 -19.66
N LEU A 12 0.93 17.33 -20.09
CA LEU A 12 0.00 16.24 -19.82
C LEU A 12 -0.08 15.89 -18.33
N LYS A 13 1.08 15.80 -17.68
CA LYS A 13 1.21 15.45 -16.28
C LYS A 13 0.54 16.47 -15.36
N ASP A 14 0.76 17.75 -15.63
CA ASP A 14 0.30 18.85 -14.77
C ASP A 14 -1.11 19.36 -15.12
N ASP A 15 -1.74 18.81 -16.17
CA ASP A 15 -3.12 19.13 -16.53
C ASP A 15 -4.10 18.67 -15.43
N LYS A 16 -4.70 19.64 -14.74
CA LYS A 16 -5.64 19.41 -13.64
C LYS A 16 -7.03 18.95 -14.12
N GLN A 17 -7.35 19.11 -15.40
CA GLN A 17 -8.65 18.73 -15.97
C GLN A 17 -8.65 17.28 -16.48
N LEU A 18 -7.48 16.69 -16.75
CA LEU A 18 -7.39 15.31 -17.22
C LEU A 18 -7.57 14.29 -16.08
N PRO A 19 -8.56 13.39 -16.17
CA PRO A 19 -8.69 12.26 -15.25
C PRO A 19 -7.44 11.37 -15.28
N ILE A 20 -7.11 10.76 -14.14
CA ILE A 20 -5.84 10.04 -13.94
C ILE A 20 -5.58 8.94 -14.98
N ASN A 21 -6.61 8.18 -15.39
CA ASN A 21 -6.47 7.12 -16.37
C ASN A 21 -6.25 7.66 -17.79
N THR A 22 -6.97 8.72 -18.16
CA THR A 22 -6.76 9.41 -19.44
C THR A 22 -5.38 10.06 -19.51
N LYS A 23 -4.93 10.63 -18.38
CA LYS A 23 -3.60 11.21 -18.22
C LYS A 23 -2.51 10.15 -18.43
N TRP A 24 -2.62 9.01 -17.75
CA TRP A 24 -1.68 7.89 -17.93
C TRP A 24 -1.67 7.37 -19.37
N ALA A 25 -2.84 7.18 -19.98
CA ALA A 25 -2.92 6.71 -21.36
C ALA A 25 -2.17 7.61 -22.35
N LYS A 26 -2.35 8.94 -22.25
CA LYS A 26 -1.66 9.92 -23.09
C LYS A 26 -0.16 9.98 -22.80
N LEU A 27 0.24 10.01 -21.53
CA LEU A 27 1.66 9.98 -21.14
C LEU A 27 2.35 8.74 -21.70
N LYS A 28 1.72 7.57 -21.57
CA LYS A 28 2.22 6.31 -22.13
C LYS A 28 2.40 6.40 -23.64
N GLU A 29 1.39 6.88 -24.36
CA GLU A 29 1.45 7.03 -25.83
C GLU A 29 2.60 7.94 -26.25
N THR A 30 2.72 9.13 -25.65
CA THR A 30 3.80 10.09 -25.93
C THR A 30 5.18 9.47 -25.63
N MET A 31 5.34 8.76 -24.50
CA MET A 31 6.60 8.10 -24.17
C MET A 31 6.95 6.98 -25.16
N VAL A 32 5.97 6.20 -25.61
CA VAL A 32 6.19 5.14 -26.61
C VAL A 32 6.59 5.72 -27.96
N GLN A 33 5.89 6.76 -28.43
CA GLN A 33 6.22 7.45 -29.68
C GLN A 33 7.63 8.08 -29.65
N ALA A 34 8.05 8.57 -28.48
CA ALA A 34 9.38 9.14 -28.27
C ALA A 34 10.49 8.08 -28.04
N GLY A 35 10.17 6.78 -28.02
CA GLY A 35 11.15 5.72 -27.71
C GLY A 35 11.63 5.71 -26.25
N LEU A 36 10.87 6.32 -25.36
CA LEU A 36 11.15 6.42 -23.92
C LEU A 36 10.40 5.39 -23.08
N ALA A 37 9.45 4.67 -23.68
CA ALA A 37 8.84 3.49 -23.11
C ALA A 37 8.59 2.44 -24.19
N TRP A 38 8.66 1.17 -23.85
CA TRP A 38 8.46 0.09 -24.82
C TRP A 38 7.93 -1.19 -24.15
N PRO A 39 7.13 -2.01 -24.85
CA PRO A 39 6.76 -3.32 -24.37
C PRO A 39 7.98 -4.25 -24.40
N ARG A 40 8.18 -5.03 -23.35
CA ARG A 40 9.23 -6.05 -23.26
C ARG A 40 8.77 -7.20 -22.38
N THR A 41 9.03 -8.43 -22.81
CA THR A 41 8.84 -9.60 -21.95
C THR A 41 9.99 -9.70 -20.96
N GLU A 42 9.66 -9.75 -19.67
CA GLU A 42 10.64 -9.77 -18.59
C GLU A 42 10.36 -10.88 -17.61
N VAL A 43 11.43 -11.57 -17.20
CA VAL A 43 11.39 -12.60 -16.17
C VAL A 43 11.50 -11.99 -14.77
N PRO A 44 10.94 -12.63 -13.73
CA PRO A 44 10.89 -12.07 -12.39
C PRO A 44 12.25 -11.68 -11.81
N SER A 45 13.32 -12.41 -12.15
CA SER A 45 14.68 -12.12 -11.67
C SER A 45 15.25 -10.78 -12.14
N GLN A 46 14.60 -10.10 -13.09
CA GLN A 46 15.04 -8.79 -13.60
C GLN A 46 14.36 -7.60 -12.90
N VAL A 47 13.35 -7.84 -12.06
CA VAL A 47 12.42 -6.81 -11.60
C VAL A 47 12.36 -6.74 -10.08
N LEU A 48 12.63 -5.55 -9.53
CA LEU A 48 12.47 -5.19 -8.12
C LEU A 48 11.18 -4.40 -7.89
N CYS A 49 10.91 -4.02 -6.65
CA CYS A 49 9.83 -3.08 -6.33
C CYS A 49 10.35 -1.64 -6.44
N HIS A 50 9.59 -0.75 -7.07
CA HIS A 50 9.94 0.66 -7.09
C HIS A 50 9.88 1.25 -5.67
N PRO A 51 10.86 2.05 -5.20
CA PRO A 51 10.85 2.61 -3.85
C PRO A 51 9.63 3.48 -3.56
N LYS A 52 9.12 4.18 -4.59
CA LYS A 52 7.87 4.96 -4.48
C LYS A 52 6.59 4.12 -4.52
N ASN A 53 6.69 2.79 -4.61
CA ASN A 53 5.51 1.93 -4.66
C ASN A 53 4.69 2.07 -3.37
N ARG A 54 3.36 2.19 -3.50
CA ARG A 54 2.42 2.43 -2.39
C ARG A 54 2.86 3.59 -1.50
N ALA A 55 3.15 4.74 -2.12
CA ALA A 55 3.58 5.96 -1.43
C ALA A 55 4.85 5.80 -0.57
N GLY A 56 5.74 4.85 -0.93
CA GLY A 56 6.99 4.61 -0.20
C GLY A 56 6.99 3.34 0.65
N ILE A 57 5.83 2.70 0.84
CA ILE A 57 5.69 1.51 1.70
C ILE A 57 6.23 0.25 1.02
N MET A 58 6.28 0.23 -0.31
CA MET A 58 6.72 -0.91 -1.12
C MET A 58 5.84 -2.15 -0.91
N LEU A 59 6.42 -3.30 -0.56
CA LEU A 59 5.72 -4.59 -0.45
C LEU A 59 5.59 -5.01 1.00
N ASN A 60 4.57 -5.81 1.27
CA ASN A 60 4.45 -6.57 2.50
C ASN A 60 4.64 -8.05 2.18
N ALA A 61 5.62 -8.71 2.80
CA ALA A 61 6.01 -10.07 2.46
C ALA A 61 4.88 -11.11 2.72
N TRP A 62 4.11 -10.92 3.78
CA TRP A 62 2.90 -11.70 4.04
C TRP A 62 1.86 -11.53 2.94
N ASP A 63 1.56 -10.28 2.54
CA ASP A 63 0.62 -9.98 1.46
C ASP A 63 1.09 -10.59 0.12
N VAL A 64 2.40 -10.61 -0.15
CA VAL A 64 2.99 -11.26 -1.34
C VAL A 64 2.65 -12.76 -1.36
N HIS A 65 2.86 -13.45 -0.25
CA HIS A 65 2.63 -14.90 -0.16
C HIS A 65 1.14 -15.25 -0.16
N ALA A 66 0.31 -14.50 0.57
CA ALA A 66 -1.14 -14.70 0.60
C ALA A 66 -1.77 -14.48 -0.78
N LYS A 67 -1.37 -13.43 -1.51
CA LYS A 67 -1.82 -13.21 -2.89
C LYS A 67 -1.32 -14.28 -3.84
N GLY A 68 -0.07 -14.75 -3.68
CA GLY A 68 0.48 -15.86 -4.44
C GLY A 68 -0.29 -17.17 -4.22
N ALA A 69 -0.61 -17.50 -2.97
CA ALA A 69 -1.45 -18.64 -2.62
C ALA A 69 -2.83 -18.57 -3.30
N LYS A 70 -3.48 -17.40 -3.21
CA LYS A 70 -4.79 -17.20 -3.82
C LYS A 70 -4.74 -17.29 -5.34
N MET A 71 -3.69 -16.76 -5.96
CA MET A 71 -3.46 -16.88 -7.39
C MET A 71 -3.34 -18.35 -7.84
N LEU A 72 -2.60 -19.17 -7.09
CA LEU A 72 -2.46 -20.60 -7.40
C LEU A 72 -3.77 -21.38 -7.19
N GLU A 73 -4.56 -20.99 -6.19
CA GLU A 73 -5.89 -21.56 -5.93
C GLU A 73 -6.87 -21.26 -7.06
N LEU A 74 -6.89 -20.01 -7.56
CA LEU A 74 -7.80 -19.56 -8.61
C LEU A 74 -7.38 -19.96 -10.03
N GLY A 75 -6.13 -20.36 -10.20
CA GLY A 75 -5.53 -20.62 -11.50
C GLY A 75 -4.91 -19.35 -12.12
N ILE A 76 -3.72 -19.52 -12.69
CA ILE A 76 -3.01 -18.43 -13.37
C ILE A 76 -3.48 -18.32 -14.82
N ALA A 77 -4.13 -17.21 -15.14
CA ALA A 77 -4.51 -16.85 -16.49
C ALA A 77 -3.64 -15.67 -16.97
N MET A 78 -2.65 -15.94 -17.82
CA MET A 78 -1.69 -14.92 -18.30
C MET A 78 -2.37 -13.72 -18.97
N ASN A 79 -3.48 -13.96 -19.66
CA ASN A 79 -4.27 -12.92 -20.32
C ASN A 79 -5.08 -12.03 -19.35
N LYS A 80 -5.14 -12.38 -18.05
CA LYS A 80 -5.78 -11.58 -17.00
C LYS A 80 -4.80 -10.75 -16.19
N ILE A 81 -3.49 -10.85 -16.47
CA ILE A 81 -2.50 -9.96 -15.86
C ILE A 81 -2.82 -8.54 -16.32
N GLN A 82 -3.05 -7.65 -15.37
CA GLN A 82 -3.27 -6.23 -15.65
C GLN A 82 -2.00 -5.59 -16.24
N GLU A 83 -2.14 -4.39 -16.77
CA GLU A 83 -1.01 -3.65 -17.33
C GLU A 83 0.16 -3.58 -16.32
N SER A 84 1.27 -4.23 -16.67
CA SER A 84 2.48 -4.32 -15.87
C SER A 84 3.46 -3.24 -16.30
N VAL A 85 3.83 -2.34 -15.40
CA VAL A 85 4.69 -1.19 -15.70
C VAL A 85 5.87 -1.19 -14.74
N ALA A 86 7.06 -0.99 -15.28
CA ALA A 86 8.28 -0.84 -14.52
C ALA A 86 9.18 0.25 -15.11
N PHE A 87 9.94 0.91 -14.25
CA PHE A 87 10.98 1.86 -14.64
C PHE A 87 12.33 1.17 -14.66
N GLU A 88 13.22 1.54 -15.58
CA GLU A 88 14.61 1.12 -15.49
C GLU A 88 15.27 1.67 -14.21
N VAL A 89 16.12 0.87 -13.58
CA VAL A 89 17.00 1.34 -12.50
C VAL A 89 17.86 2.48 -13.03
N SER A 90 18.02 3.54 -12.23
CA SER A 90 18.76 4.73 -12.66
C SER A 90 20.21 4.40 -13.01
N THR A 91 20.75 5.12 -14.00
CA THR A 91 22.17 5.05 -14.35
C THR A 91 23.03 5.95 -13.46
N LYS A 92 22.43 6.88 -12.71
CA LYS A 92 23.10 7.75 -11.75
C LYS A 92 23.43 6.99 -10.48
N GLY A 93 24.72 6.95 -10.12
CA GLY A 93 25.23 6.12 -9.01
C GLY A 93 24.49 6.33 -7.68
N SER A 94 24.22 7.57 -7.27
CA SER A 94 23.51 7.87 -6.02
C SER A 94 22.05 7.40 -6.04
N THR A 95 21.31 7.72 -7.11
CA THR A 95 19.91 7.31 -7.28
C THR A 95 19.78 5.79 -7.35
N LYS A 96 20.67 5.14 -8.12
CA LYS A 96 20.75 3.68 -8.20
C LYS A 96 20.95 3.06 -6.82
N GLN A 97 21.91 3.58 -6.05
CA GLN A 97 22.19 3.07 -4.72
C GLN A 97 20.96 3.20 -3.80
N GLN A 98 20.24 4.33 -3.84
CA GLN A 98 19.01 4.52 -3.08
C GLN A 98 17.92 3.53 -3.50
N GLN A 99 17.72 3.32 -4.79
CA GLN A 99 16.73 2.38 -5.32
C GLN A 99 16.99 0.93 -4.89
N LEU A 100 18.26 0.51 -4.94
CA LEU A 100 18.67 -0.83 -4.50
C LEU A 100 18.60 -0.96 -2.98
N GLN A 101 19.06 0.05 -2.23
CA GLN A 101 19.07 0.03 -0.77
C GLN A 101 17.65 -0.11 -0.18
N ALA A 102 16.65 0.56 -0.77
CA ALA A 102 15.26 0.42 -0.35
C ALA A 102 14.76 -1.04 -0.49
N ASN A 103 15.13 -1.73 -1.57
CA ASN A 103 14.79 -3.14 -1.76
C ASN A 103 15.59 -4.07 -0.83
N ILE A 104 16.86 -3.76 -0.55
CA ILE A 104 17.68 -4.50 0.41
C ILE A 104 17.04 -4.43 1.80
N GLN A 105 16.68 -3.24 2.28
CA GLN A 105 16.02 -3.04 3.56
C GLN A 105 14.67 -3.76 3.63
N LEU A 106 13.88 -3.70 2.54
CA LEU A 106 12.64 -4.44 2.43
C LEU A 106 12.87 -5.95 2.58
N VAL A 107 13.86 -6.52 1.92
CA VAL A 107 14.20 -7.95 2.05
C VAL A 107 14.66 -8.30 3.45
N GLU A 108 15.56 -7.50 4.05
CA GLU A 108 16.08 -7.72 5.40
C GLU A 108 14.94 -7.77 6.43
N SER A 109 13.93 -6.91 6.28
CA SER A 109 12.74 -6.88 7.13
C SER A 109 11.73 -8.01 6.88
N SER A 110 11.92 -8.82 5.83
CA SER A 110 10.95 -9.84 5.41
C SER A 110 11.11 -11.20 6.09
N HIS A 111 12.12 -11.38 6.95
CA HIS A 111 12.42 -12.67 7.60
C HIS A 111 12.53 -13.84 6.60
N ASN A 112 13.31 -13.64 5.53
CA ASN A 112 13.53 -14.61 4.44
C ASN A 112 12.29 -14.97 3.60
N GLN A 113 11.23 -14.16 3.66
CA GLN A 113 10.04 -14.35 2.83
C GLN A 113 10.19 -13.68 1.45
N LEU A 114 11.02 -12.64 1.30
CA LEU A 114 11.32 -12.06 -0.01
C LEU A 114 12.68 -12.51 -0.52
N ALA A 115 12.80 -12.61 -1.85
CA ALA A 115 14.04 -12.99 -2.50
C ALA A 115 15.08 -11.85 -2.40
N PRO A 116 16.37 -12.17 -2.20
CA PRO A 116 17.43 -11.17 -2.10
C PRO A 116 17.61 -10.38 -3.40
N VAL A 117 18.16 -9.18 -3.24
CA VAL A 117 18.66 -8.36 -4.33
C VAL A 117 19.97 -8.96 -4.82
N THR A 118 20.05 -9.29 -6.10
CA THR A 118 21.17 -10.03 -6.70
C THR A 118 22.13 -9.12 -7.47
N GLY A 119 21.72 -7.89 -7.77
CA GLY A 119 22.45 -6.95 -8.62
C GLY A 119 22.23 -7.17 -10.12
N GLN A 120 21.50 -8.23 -10.50
CA GLN A 120 21.11 -8.51 -11.89
C GLN A 120 19.82 -7.79 -12.28
N GLU A 121 19.13 -7.19 -11.31
CA GLU A 121 17.88 -6.51 -11.54
C GLU A 121 18.10 -5.17 -12.24
N ARG A 122 17.29 -4.92 -13.27
CA ARG A 122 17.37 -3.71 -14.09
C ARG A 122 16.10 -2.89 -14.08
N LEU A 123 15.01 -3.43 -13.51
CA LEU A 123 13.69 -2.80 -13.51
C LEU A 123 13.13 -2.65 -12.09
N LEU A 124 12.26 -1.65 -11.92
CA LEU A 124 11.57 -1.27 -10.69
C LEU A 124 10.06 -1.19 -10.96
N SER A 125 9.31 -2.19 -10.48
CA SER A 125 7.87 -2.32 -10.75
C SER A 125 7.02 -1.26 -10.03
N CYS A 126 6.08 -0.66 -10.78
CA CYS A 126 5.02 0.22 -10.28
C CYS A 126 3.64 -0.45 -10.31
N SER A 127 3.49 -1.55 -11.04
CA SER A 127 2.33 -2.45 -10.95
C SER A 127 2.79 -3.90 -11.02
N SER A 128 1.91 -4.84 -10.70
CA SER A 128 2.24 -6.27 -10.61
C SER A 128 3.38 -6.59 -9.62
N SER A 129 3.69 -5.68 -8.69
CA SER A 129 4.84 -5.80 -7.79
C SER A 129 4.73 -7.00 -6.84
N HIS A 130 3.52 -7.31 -6.33
CA HIS A 130 3.32 -8.52 -5.49
C HIS A 130 3.45 -9.80 -6.30
N LEU A 131 2.97 -9.80 -7.55
CA LEU A 131 3.05 -10.95 -8.44
C LEU A 131 4.50 -11.30 -8.75
N VAL A 132 5.28 -10.31 -9.18
CA VAL A 132 6.70 -10.52 -9.51
C VAL A 132 7.53 -10.89 -8.28
N ALA A 133 7.24 -10.27 -7.12
CA ALA A 133 7.90 -10.64 -5.87
C ALA A 133 7.59 -12.07 -5.43
N PHE A 134 6.35 -12.54 -5.62
CA PHE A 134 5.99 -13.94 -5.32
C PHE A 134 6.74 -14.91 -6.24
N CYS A 135 6.76 -14.67 -7.56
CA CYS A 135 7.51 -15.50 -8.49
C CYS A 135 9.01 -15.53 -8.14
N ARG A 136 9.60 -14.40 -7.74
CA ARG A 136 10.98 -14.34 -7.25
C ARG A 136 11.18 -15.18 -5.98
N ALA A 137 10.27 -15.08 -5.01
CA ALA A 137 10.32 -15.85 -3.77
C ALA A 137 10.26 -17.36 -4.05
N VAL A 138 9.44 -17.78 -5.02
CA VAL A 138 9.36 -19.17 -5.50
C VAL A 138 10.66 -19.63 -6.16
N LEU A 139 11.24 -18.81 -7.04
CA LEU A 139 12.50 -19.11 -7.73
C LEU A 139 13.69 -19.19 -6.78
N HIS A 140 13.71 -18.35 -5.75
CA HIS A 140 14.81 -18.30 -4.78
C HIS A 140 14.70 -19.35 -3.67
N GLY A 141 13.50 -19.87 -3.41
CA GLY A 141 13.27 -20.79 -2.30
C GLY A 141 13.11 -20.10 -0.95
N CYS A 142 12.37 -18.98 -0.94
CA CYS A 142 12.07 -18.22 0.27
C CYS A 142 11.17 -19.00 1.24
N GLN A 143 11.23 -18.63 2.52
CA GLN A 143 10.38 -19.22 3.55
C GLN A 143 8.95 -18.73 3.42
N THR A 144 7.98 -19.57 3.75
CA THR A 144 6.57 -19.19 3.78
C THR A 144 5.91 -19.62 5.09
N GLN A 145 5.10 -18.72 5.65
CA GLN A 145 4.22 -19.01 6.77
C GLN A 145 2.75 -19.09 6.35
N GLU A 146 2.44 -18.85 5.06
CA GLU A 146 1.09 -19.03 4.52
C GLU A 146 0.72 -20.52 4.60
N PRO A 147 -0.36 -20.91 5.33
CA PRO A 147 -0.70 -22.30 5.58
C PRO A 147 -0.81 -23.21 4.35
N SER A 148 -1.47 -22.76 3.29
CA SER A 148 -1.70 -23.51 2.05
C SER A 148 -0.43 -23.72 1.24
N LEU A 149 0.48 -22.73 1.24
CA LEU A 149 1.80 -22.88 0.61
C LEU A 149 2.71 -23.76 1.46
N LYS A 150 2.72 -23.53 2.78
CA LYS A 150 3.51 -24.30 3.73
C LYS A 150 3.19 -25.79 3.69
N ALA A 151 1.90 -26.15 3.54
CA ALA A 151 1.45 -27.53 3.39
C ALA A 151 1.96 -28.20 2.10
N LYS A 152 2.13 -27.44 1.02
CA LYS A 152 2.62 -27.96 -0.28
C LYS A 152 4.14 -28.02 -0.37
N THR A 153 4.83 -27.11 0.30
CA THR A 153 6.27 -26.89 0.09
C THR A 153 7.11 -27.15 1.33
N ASN A 154 6.52 -27.68 2.41
CA ASN A 154 7.16 -27.86 3.72
C ASN A 154 7.79 -26.57 4.27
N GLY A 155 7.16 -25.42 4.01
CA GLY A 155 7.58 -24.11 4.52
C GLY A 155 8.68 -23.42 3.73
N GLN A 156 9.23 -24.05 2.68
CA GLN A 156 10.18 -23.42 1.76
C GLN A 156 9.61 -23.44 0.35
N LEU A 157 9.36 -22.28 -0.26
CA LEU A 157 8.78 -22.22 -1.60
C LEU A 157 9.69 -22.93 -2.61
N SER A 158 9.12 -23.54 -3.64
CA SER A 158 9.90 -23.98 -4.79
C SER A 158 8.99 -24.12 -6.00
N LEU A 159 9.54 -23.85 -7.19
CA LEU A 159 8.77 -24.03 -8.42
C LEU A 159 8.35 -25.50 -8.58
N ALA A 160 9.23 -26.45 -8.30
CA ALA A 160 8.94 -27.87 -8.38
C ALA A 160 7.76 -28.31 -7.50
N ALA A 161 7.64 -27.79 -6.28
CA ALA A 161 6.54 -28.14 -5.38
C ALA A 161 5.22 -27.42 -5.72
N LEU A 162 5.29 -26.24 -6.36
CA LEU A 162 4.12 -25.42 -6.67
C LEU A 162 3.62 -25.57 -8.11
N ALA A 163 4.44 -26.13 -9.00
CA ALA A 163 4.11 -26.44 -10.38
C ALA A 163 3.26 -27.73 -10.46
N ASN A 164 2.05 -27.68 -9.89
CA ASN A 164 1.05 -28.74 -10.08
C ASN A 164 0.17 -28.39 -11.28
N SER A 165 0.45 -28.99 -12.44
CA SER A 165 -0.38 -29.01 -13.67
C SER A 165 -0.91 -27.66 -14.20
N GLN A 166 -0.36 -26.54 -13.72
CA GLN A 166 -0.73 -25.18 -14.14
C GLN A 166 0.45 -24.51 -14.84
N ASP A 167 0.44 -24.55 -16.17
CA ASP A 167 1.49 -23.98 -17.03
C ASP A 167 1.78 -22.49 -16.75
N GLY A 168 0.83 -21.77 -16.16
CA GLY A 168 0.95 -20.34 -15.89
C GLY A 168 2.07 -19.96 -14.92
N LEU A 169 2.27 -20.69 -13.81
CA LEU A 169 3.34 -20.35 -12.84
C LEU A 169 4.73 -20.58 -13.45
N VAL A 170 4.89 -21.72 -14.14
CA VAL A 170 6.12 -22.06 -14.85
C VAL A 170 6.43 -21.00 -15.90
N THR A 171 5.42 -20.64 -16.71
CA THR A 171 5.55 -19.57 -17.72
C THR A 171 5.97 -18.24 -17.08
N MET A 172 5.30 -17.80 -16.01
CA MET A 172 5.66 -16.56 -15.31
C MET A 172 7.10 -16.58 -14.79
N CYS A 173 7.55 -17.70 -14.21
CA CYS A 173 8.86 -17.83 -13.59
C CYS A 173 10.00 -17.95 -14.62
N GLU A 174 9.80 -18.73 -15.68
CA GLU A 174 10.86 -19.08 -16.65
C GLU A 174 10.84 -18.21 -17.90
N GLN A 175 9.66 -17.80 -18.37
CA GLN A 175 9.49 -17.06 -19.63
C GLN A 175 9.12 -15.58 -19.38
N GLY A 176 8.48 -15.30 -18.24
CA GLY A 176 8.02 -13.97 -17.88
C GLY A 176 6.70 -13.58 -18.55
N TRP A 177 6.40 -12.29 -18.53
CA TRP A 177 5.25 -11.70 -19.22
C TRP A 177 5.58 -10.31 -19.72
N THR A 178 4.68 -9.71 -20.48
CA THR A 178 4.90 -8.38 -21.07
C THR A 178 4.80 -7.27 -20.01
N TRP A 179 5.82 -6.44 -19.96
CA TRP A 179 5.88 -5.20 -19.21
C TRP A 179 5.99 -4.02 -20.16
N LEU A 180 5.37 -2.89 -19.82
CA LEU A 180 5.80 -1.61 -20.33
C LEU A 180 7.01 -1.16 -19.50
N VAL A 181 8.18 -1.12 -20.15
CA VAL A 181 9.42 -0.62 -19.55
C VAL A 181 9.53 0.86 -19.87
N VAL A 182 9.66 1.69 -18.85
CA VAL A 182 9.87 3.13 -18.96
C VAL A 182 11.35 3.44 -18.69
N SER A 183 11.98 4.20 -19.57
CA SER A 183 13.39 4.51 -19.46
C SER A 183 13.70 5.30 -18.19
N SER A 184 14.87 5.03 -17.59
CA SER A 184 15.36 5.78 -16.42
C SER A 184 15.46 7.28 -16.68
N LEU A 185 15.69 7.70 -17.93
CA LEU A 185 15.72 9.11 -18.33
C LEU A 185 14.39 9.83 -18.02
N VAL A 186 13.27 9.11 -18.08
CA VAL A 186 11.95 9.68 -17.80
C VAL A 186 11.80 9.96 -16.32
N GLU A 187 12.15 9.03 -15.43
CA GLU A 187 12.09 9.26 -13.98
C GLU A 187 13.07 10.37 -13.57
N GLU A 188 14.23 10.45 -14.22
CA GLU A 188 15.19 11.53 -13.98
C GLU A 188 14.63 12.92 -14.35
N ALA A 189 13.84 13.01 -15.42
CA ALA A 189 13.16 14.24 -15.82
C ALA A 189 11.89 14.51 -15.00
N PHE A 190 11.20 13.45 -14.56
CA PHE A 190 9.92 13.50 -13.86
C PHE A 190 9.94 12.56 -12.63
N PRO A 191 10.58 12.97 -11.52
CA PRO A 191 10.78 12.08 -10.38
C PRO A 191 9.49 11.57 -9.75
N ASP A 192 8.39 12.29 -9.85
CA ASP A 192 7.07 11.96 -9.30
C ASP A 192 6.19 11.11 -10.25
N LEU A 193 6.63 10.88 -11.50
CA LEU A 193 5.87 10.08 -12.46
C LEU A 193 5.59 8.65 -11.96
N PRO A 194 6.51 7.91 -11.31
CA PRO A 194 6.20 6.59 -10.75
C PRO A 194 5.00 6.59 -9.80
N THR A 195 4.78 7.66 -9.05
CA THR A 195 3.61 7.80 -8.16
C THR A 195 2.32 7.95 -8.96
N LEU A 196 2.33 8.76 -10.02
CA LEU A 196 1.20 8.93 -10.92
C LEU A 196 0.83 7.61 -11.62
N VAL A 197 1.83 6.87 -12.09
CA VAL A 197 1.63 5.56 -12.73
C VAL A 197 0.93 4.60 -11.79
N GLN A 198 1.37 4.52 -10.53
CA GLN A 198 0.71 3.68 -9.53
C GLN A 198 -0.72 4.10 -9.26
N GLN A 199 -0.99 5.41 -9.16
CA GLN A 199 -2.35 5.93 -8.95
C GLN A 199 -3.28 5.51 -10.10
N ALA A 200 -2.82 5.65 -11.34
CA ALA A 200 -3.58 5.21 -12.53
C ALA A 200 -3.84 3.70 -12.52
N LEU A 201 -2.81 2.89 -12.29
CA LEU A 201 -2.92 1.42 -12.38
C LEU A 201 -3.69 0.80 -11.21
N ASN A 202 -3.71 1.45 -10.04
CA ASN A 202 -4.50 1.02 -8.89
C ASN A 202 -5.97 1.48 -8.95
N THR A 203 -6.39 2.30 -9.92
CA THR A 203 -7.82 2.67 -10.06
C THR A 203 -8.73 1.46 -10.27
N THR A 204 -8.23 0.38 -10.87
CA THR A 204 -9.01 -0.85 -11.04
C THR A 204 -9.33 -1.51 -9.69
N GLN A 205 -8.40 -1.46 -8.73
CA GLN A 205 -8.65 -1.88 -7.36
C GLN A 205 -9.62 -0.94 -6.66
N ALA A 206 -9.52 0.39 -6.86
CA ALA A 206 -10.50 1.34 -6.32
C ALA A 206 -11.94 1.05 -6.79
N VAL A 207 -12.12 0.49 -8.00
CA VAL A 207 -13.43 0.05 -8.53
C VAL A 207 -13.84 -1.35 -8.03
N SER A 208 -12.89 -2.27 -7.75
CA SER A 208 -13.19 -3.66 -7.37
C SER A 208 -13.17 -3.96 -5.86
N GLN A 209 -12.33 -3.30 -5.08
CA GLN A 209 -12.21 -3.34 -3.62
C GLN A 209 -11.48 -2.06 -3.17
N GLY A 210 -12.23 -1.04 -2.74
CA GLY A 210 -11.66 0.26 -2.42
C GLY A 210 -10.63 0.20 -1.29
N GLN A 211 -9.76 1.22 -1.24
CA GLN A 211 -8.83 1.44 -0.13
C GLN A 211 -9.61 1.53 1.19
N GLY A 212 -9.34 0.64 2.14
CA GLY A 212 -10.01 0.60 3.43
C GLY A 212 -9.66 1.81 4.32
N GLU A 213 -10.43 2.04 5.38
CA GLU A 213 -10.32 3.25 6.22
C GLU A 213 -8.94 3.39 6.88
N CYS A 214 -8.32 2.30 7.36
CA CYS A 214 -6.98 2.33 7.94
C CYS A 214 -5.90 2.70 6.90
N GLU A 215 -6.02 2.19 5.68
CA GLU A 215 -5.08 2.52 4.59
C GLU A 215 -5.27 3.96 4.13
N THR A 216 -6.51 4.46 4.16
CA THR A 216 -6.84 5.87 3.86
C THR A 216 -6.23 6.81 4.89
N MET A 217 -6.39 6.52 6.19
CA MET A 217 -5.74 7.29 7.26
C MET A 217 -4.22 7.33 7.10
N LEU A 218 -3.59 6.20 6.76
CA LEU A 218 -2.14 6.15 6.57
C LEU A 218 -1.70 6.97 5.34
N THR A 219 -2.48 6.94 4.25
CA THR A 219 -2.21 7.75 3.05
C THR A 219 -2.34 9.25 3.34
N ILE A 220 -3.34 9.66 4.11
CA ILE A 220 -3.48 11.04 4.61
C ILE A 220 -2.25 11.42 5.44
N ALA A 221 -1.85 10.58 6.40
CA ALA A 221 -0.68 10.83 7.25
C ALA A 221 0.62 10.98 6.45
N THR A 222 0.81 10.13 5.44
CA THR A 222 1.95 10.19 4.52
C THR A 222 1.96 11.46 3.68
N HIS A 223 0.82 11.87 3.10
CA HIS A 223 0.72 13.12 2.35
C HIS A 223 0.94 14.34 3.25
N TYR A 224 0.41 14.31 4.47
CA TYR A 224 0.62 15.37 5.45
C TYR A 224 2.10 15.51 5.79
N GLN A 225 2.79 14.40 6.09
CA GLN A 225 4.21 14.38 6.41
C GLN A 225 5.08 14.86 5.23
N HIS A 226 4.78 14.46 4.01
CA HIS A 226 5.50 14.93 2.82
C HIS A 226 5.24 16.40 2.49
N GLY A 227 4.09 16.93 2.90
CA GLY A 227 3.73 18.34 2.73
C GLY A 227 4.19 19.25 3.87
N GLN A 228 4.95 18.73 4.84
CA GLN A 228 5.43 19.53 5.97
C GLN A 228 6.46 20.58 5.53
N ASP A 229 6.33 21.79 6.07
CA ASP A 229 7.35 22.83 5.97
C ASP A 229 8.55 22.56 6.88
N SER A 230 9.53 23.47 6.88
CA SER A 230 10.73 23.36 7.73
C SER A 230 10.44 23.36 9.23
N ASN A 231 9.21 23.70 9.66
CA ASN A 231 8.77 23.70 11.04
C ASN A 231 7.96 22.42 11.39
N GLY A 232 7.82 21.49 10.45
CA GLY A 232 7.01 20.27 10.63
C GLY A 232 5.50 20.52 10.54
N SER A 233 5.06 21.66 10.00
CA SER A 233 3.64 21.98 9.80
C SER A 233 3.21 21.60 8.38
N GLY A 234 2.22 20.72 8.25
CA GLY A 234 1.66 20.30 6.96
C GLY A 234 0.25 20.84 6.75
N ASP A 235 -0.22 20.83 5.50
CA ASP A 235 -1.63 21.14 5.18
C ASP A 235 -2.47 19.86 5.17
N MET A 236 -3.26 19.67 6.22
CA MET A 236 -4.15 18.50 6.34
C MET A 236 -5.25 18.50 5.29
N ALA A 237 -5.78 19.66 4.90
CA ALA A 237 -6.83 19.74 3.88
C ALA A 237 -6.28 19.30 2.51
N GLN A 238 -5.05 19.74 2.19
CA GLN A 238 -4.35 19.29 0.98
C GLN A 238 -4.05 17.78 1.04
N ALA A 239 -3.60 17.26 2.18
CA ALA A 239 -3.32 15.83 2.35
C ALA A 239 -4.57 14.96 2.16
N ILE A 240 -5.72 15.40 2.70
CA ILE A 240 -7.02 14.77 2.47
C ILE A 240 -7.40 14.82 0.99
N GLN A 241 -7.24 15.97 0.33
CA GLN A 241 -7.57 16.11 -1.09
C GLN A 241 -6.71 15.19 -1.97
N LEU A 242 -5.42 15.07 -1.66
CA LEU A 242 -4.52 14.14 -2.35
C LEU A 242 -4.93 12.68 -2.11
N ALA A 243 -5.28 12.31 -0.87
CA ALA A 243 -5.78 10.98 -0.57
C ALA A 243 -7.13 10.70 -1.25
N ALA A 244 -8.01 11.70 -1.39
CA ALA A 244 -9.32 11.54 -2.03
C ALA A 244 -9.21 11.26 -3.53
N SER A 245 -8.07 11.57 -4.16
CA SER A 245 -7.85 11.30 -5.58
C SER A 245 -7.89 9.81 -5.93
N SER A 246 -7.64 8.91 -4.96
CA SER A 246 -7.76 7.46 -5.15
C SER A 246 -9.19 6.93 -5.00
N GLN A 247 -10.18 7.78 -4.70
CA GLN A 247 -11.57 7.40 -4.41
C GLN A 247 -11.67 6.29 -3.33
N PRO A 248 -11.10 6.51 -2.13
CA PRO A 248 -11.08 5.50 -1.08
C PRO A 248 -12.47 5.20 -0.52
N GLU A 249 -12.62 4.04 0.15
CA GLU A 249 -13.81 3.77 0.92
C GLU A 249 -13.92 4.75 2.10
N GLY A 250 -15.13 5.28 2.32
CA GLY A 250 -15.36 6.30 3.34
C GLY A 250 -15.00 7.73 2.90
N SER A 251 -14.95 7.97 1.57
CA SER A 251 -14.76 9.30 0.96
C SER A 251 -15.67 10.40 1.56
N ASN A 252 -16.87 10.04 2.02
CA ASN A 252 -17.85 10.95 2.65
C ASN A 252 -17.44 11.48 4.03
N TYR A 253 -16.49 10.85 4.74
CA TYR A 253 -16.04 11.27 6.08
C TYR A 253 -14.51 11.34 6.19
N MET A 254 -13.81 11.58 5.08
CA MET A 254 -12.35 11.75 5.09
C MET A 254 -11.87 12.93 5.95
N GLN A 255 -12.71 13.96 6.14
CA GLN A 255 -12.41 15.05 7.07
C GLN A 255 -12.30 14.53 8.51
N THR A 256 -13.17 13.62 8.91
CA THR A 256 -13.12 12.93 10.21
C THR A 256 -11.87 12.07 10.33
N MET A 257 -11.48 11.37 9.25
CA MET A 257 -10.24 10.59 9.22
C MET A 257 -9.01 11.48 9.38
N GLY A 258 -8.94 12.61 8.68
CA GLY A 258 -7.86 13.58 8.83
C GLY A 258 -7.77 14.17 10.24
N TYR A 259 -8.92 14.48 10.85
CA TYR A 259 -8.97 14.88 12.26
C TYR A 259 -8.40 13.80 13.18
N TYR A 260 -8.76 12.53 12.98
CA TYR A 260 -8.21 11.43 13.76
C TYR A 260 -6.70 11.30 13.59
N VAL A 261 -6.21 11.35 12.34
CA VAL A 261 -4.78 11.29 12.01
C VAL A 261 -4.01 12.41 12.69
N GLN A 262 -4.56 13.62 12.74
CA GLN A 262 -3.88 14.76 13.34
C GLN A 262 -3.77 14.65 14.87
N ASN A 263 -4.76 14.04 15.53
CA ASN A 263 -4.89 14.13 16.99
C ASN A 263 -4.55 12.83 17.74
N PHE A 264 -4.69 11.66 17.12
CA PHE A 264 -4.70 10.36 17.85
C PHE A 264 -3.83 9.27 17.23
N SER A 265 -3.01 9.60 16.25
CA SER A 265 -2.15 8.66 15.49
C SER A 265 -0.89 8.18 16.22
N GLY A 266 -0.61 8.71 17.42
CA GLY A 266 0.55 8.34 18.24
C GLY A 266 1.82 9.16 17.97
N GLY A 267 1.72 10.25 17.20
CA GLY A 267 2.84 11.18 16.95
C GLY A 267 3.73 10.78 15.76
N VAL A 268 5.01 11.15 15.81
CA VAL A 268 5.97 10.95 14.71
C VAL A 268 6.05 9.47 14.33
N GLY A 269 5.94 9.20 13.03
CA GLY A 269 5.96 7.82 12.51
C GLY A 269 4.64 7.07 12.67
N TRP A 270 3.59 7.71 13.22
CA TRP A 270 2.21 7.22 13.22
C TRP A 270 2.02 5.79 13.76
N PRO A 271 2.64 5.42 14.90
CA PRO A 271 2.72 4.04 15.37
C PRO A 271 1.35 3.40 15.61
N LEU A 272 0.36 4.18 16.05
CA LEU A 272 -0.99 3.66 16.30
C LEU A 272 -1.76 3.41 15.01
N LEU A 273 -1.52 4.18 13.94
CA LEU A 273 -2.09 3.89 12.63
C LEU A 273 -1.50 2.59 12.05
N HIS A 274 -0.19 2.37 12.22
CA HIS A 274 0.44 1.12 11.82
C HIS A 274 -0.09 -0.08 12.61
N LEU A 275 -0.31 0.07 13.93
CA LEU A 275 -0.96 -0.95 14.76
C LEU A 275 -2.37 -1.27 14.25
N LEU A 276 -3.20 -0.26 14.02
CA LEU A 276 -4.57 -0.44 13.53
C LEU A 276 -4.61 -1.12 12.16
N GLN A 277 -3.67 -0.75 11.28
CA GLN A 277 -3.52 -1.42 9.99
C GLN A 277 -3.12 -2.88 10.17
N HIS A 278 -2.20 -3.18 11.09
CA HIS A 278 -1.80 -4.56 11.38
C HIS A 278 -2.99 -5.38 11.91
N ILE A 279 -3.77 -4.84 12.84
CA ILE A 279 -4.96 -5.49 13.40
C ILE A 279 -6.01 -5.71 12.31
N SER A 280 -6.32 -4.69 11.50
CA SER A 280 -7.23 -4.85 10.36
C SER A 280 -6.79 -5.98 9.44
N LYS A 281 -5.49 -6.06 9.11
CA LYS A 281 -4.96 -7.15 8.28
C LYS A 281 -5.03 -8.52 8.95
N GLN A 282 -4.79 -8.58 10.26
CA GLN A 282 -4.76 -9.84 11.00
C GLN A 282 -6.14 -10.47 11.14
N PHE A 283 -7.19 -9.66 11.33
CA PHE A 283 -8.53 -10.17 11.61
C PHE A 283 -9.46 -10.14 10.39
N SER A 284 -9.50 -9.05 9.62
CA SER A 284 -10.27 -8.96 8.38
C SER A 284 -9.94 -7.70 7.59
N THR A 285 -9.33 -7.86 6.41
CA THR A 285 -8.94 -6.75 5.52
C THR A 285 -10.13 -6.05 4.84
N THR A 286 -11.32 -6.64 4.89
CA THR A 286 -12.53 -6.13 4.21
C THR A 286 -13.54 -5.51 5.17
N LEU A 287 -13.26 -5.54 6.48
CA LEU A 287 -14.16 -5.03 7.50
C LEU A 287 -14.10 -3.50 7.57
N LYS A 288 -15.27 -2.88 7.59
CA LYS A 288 -15.44 -1.42 7.66
C LYS A 288 -15.83 -1.02 9.09
N LEU A 289 -15.25 0.05 9.60
CA LEU A 289 -15.70 0.76 10.80
C LEU A 289 -16.99 1.52 10.50
N GLY A 290 -17.04 2.21 9.36
CA GLY A 290 -18.19 2.97 8.89
C GLY A 290 -18.35 4.34 9.58
N GLU A 291 -18.98 5.28 8.88
CA GLU A 291 -19.04 6.71 9.26
C GLU A 291 -19.56 6.96 10.68
N GLU A 292 -20.70 6.34 11.05
CA GLU A 292 -21.36 6.60 12.34
C GLU A 292 -20.45 6.22 13.51
N TYR A 293 -19.85 5.02 13.45
CA TYR A 293 -18.97 4.54 14.49
C TYR A 293 -17.67 5.33 14.50
N PHE A 294 -17.03 5.47 13.33
CA PHE A 294 -15.76 6.17 13.22
C PHE A 294 -15.86 7.61 13.71
N SER A 295 -16.91 8.34 13.33
CA SER A 295 -17.14 9.72 13.78
C SER A 295 -17.46 9.80 15.27
N THR A 296 -18.19 8.84 15.82
CA THR A 296 -18.44 8.76 17.26
C THR A 296 -17.14 8.58 18.02
N VAL A 297 -16.25 7.72 17.52
CA VAL A 297 -14.91 7.54 18.07
C VAL A 297 -14.16 8.85 17.86
N ALA A 298 -13.79 9.27 16.66
CA ALA A 298 -12.98 10.48 16.43
C ALA A 298 -13.35 11.71 17.28
N TYR A 299 -14.65 11.96 17.55
CA TYR A 299 -15.11 13.10 18.35
C TYR A 299 -15.58 12.78 19.79
N LEU A 300 -15.31 11.60 20.32
CA LEU A 300 -15.45 11.34 21.76
C LEU A 300 -14.57 12.32 22.57
N ASP A 301 -15.06 12.71 23.75
CA ASP A 301 -14.31 13.58 24.64
C ASP A 301 -14.46 13.05 26.06
N PHE A 302 -13.35 12.54 26.60
CA PHE A 302 -13.28 11.98 27.95
C PHE A 302 -13.17 13.05 29.04
N LYS A 303 -13.11 14.35 28.67
CA LYS A 303 -12.93 15.49 29.58
C LYS A 303 -11.74 15.27 30.52
N GLU A 304 -10.63 14.78 29.98
CA GLU A 304 -9.37 14.59 30.68
C GLU A 304 -8.33 15.55 30.11
N LYS A 305 -7.77 16.40 30.97
CA LYS A 305 -6.84 17.46 30.55
C LYS A 305 -5.40 16.99 30.52
N SER A 306 -5.09 15.92 31.26
CA SER A 306 -3.74 15.40 31.42
C SER A 306 -3.26 14.50 30.28
N SER A 307 -4.19 14.00 29.44
CA SER A 307 -3.87 13.08 28.35
C SER A 307 -4.90 13.19 27.22
N SER A 308 -4.44 13.04 25.98
CA SER A 308 -5.30 12.91 24.79
C SER A 308 -5.85 11.50 24.59
N MET A 309 -5.45 10.54 25.45
CA MET A 309 -5.87 9.13 25.46
C MET A 309 -5.71 8.36 24.13
N PRO A 310 -4.58 8.51 23.40
CA PRO A 310 -4.37 7.91 22.09
C PRO A 310 -4.53 6.39 22.06
N TRP A 311 -4.23 5.67 23.15
CA TRP A 311 -4.36 4.22 23.19
C TRP A 311 -5.79 3.74 23.32
N VAL A 312 -6.61 4.40 24.14
CA VAL A 312 -8.05 4.11 24.24
C VAL A 312 -8.71 4.34 22.87
N TRP A 313 -8.30 5.39 22.14
CA TRP A 313 -8.77 5.63 20.79
C TRP A 313 -8.45 4.47 19.84
N ALA A 314 -7.20 4.05 19.81
CA ALA A 314 -6.77 2.92 18.99
C ALA A 314 -7.48 1.62 19.41
N ALA A 315 -7.65 1.36 20.70
CA ALA A 315 -8.34 0.17 21.19
C ALA A 315 -9.81 0.09 20.74
N LEU A 316 -10.53 1.22 20.73
CA LEU A 316 -11.90 1.27 20.24
C LEU A 316 -12.01 0.92 18.76
N LEU A 317 -11.09 1.43 17.93
CA LEU A 317 -11.07 1.08 16.51
C LEU A 317 -10.63 -0.38 16.33
N ALA A 318 -9.59 -0.82 17.02
CA ALA A 318 -9.08 -2.20 16.99
C ALA A 318 -10.12 -3.26 17.36
N ALA A 319 -10.95 -2.98 18.37
CA ALA A 319 -12.03 -3.88 18.78
C ALA A 319 -13.07 -4.09 17.67
N ASN A 320 -13.37 -3.05 16.89
CA ASN A 320 -14.25 -3.20 15.73
C ASN A 320 -13.54 -3.82 14.54
N LEU A 321 -12.27 -3.48 14.28
CA LEU A 321 -11.47 -4.13 13.22
C LEU A 321 -11.27 -5.62 13.46
N SER A 322 -11.36 -6.08 14.71
CA SER A 322 -11.30 -7.50 15.10
C SER A 322 -12.68 -8.14 15.32
N ALA A 323 -13.77 -7.47 14.94
CA ALA A 323 -15.12 -7.96 15.21
C ALA A 323 -15.40 -9.30 14.50
N PRO A 324 -15.97 -10.30 15.21
CA PRO A 324 -16.28 -11.60 14.62
C PRO A 324 -17.55 -11.57 13.74
N ARG A 325 -18.26 -10.44 13.70
CA ARG A 325 -19.52 -10.26 12.95
C ARG A 325 -19.53 -8.88 12.29
N SER A 326 -20.08 -8.85 11.08
CA SER A 326 -20.39 -7.63 10.35
C SER A 326 -21.80 -7.67 9.78
N ILE A 327 -22.36 -6.49 9.52
CA ILE A 327 -23.60 -6.30 8.76
C ILE A 327 -23.25 -5.37 7.61
N ASP A 328 -23.51 -5.80 6.38
CA ASP A 328 -23.16 -5.06 5.15
C ASP A 328 -21.67 -4.68 5.07
N GLY A 329 -20.80 -5.53 5.61
CA GLY A 329 -19.35 -5.29 5.69
C GLY A 329 -18.92 -4.36 6.82
N ILE A 330 -19.85 -3.78 7.58
CA ILE A 330 -19.55 -2.91 8.74
C ILE A 330 -19.45 -3.74 10.02
N ALA A 331 -18.36 -3.55 10.76
CA ALA A 331 -18.08 -4.15 12.05
C ALA A 331 -19.17 -3.84 13.09
N LYS A 332 -19.53 -4.84 13.92
CA LYS A 332 -20.55 -4.68 14.97
C LYS A 332 -20.14 -5.22 16.34
N CYS A 333 -18.86 -5.14 16.72
CA CYS A 333 -18.43 -5.51 18.08
C CYS A 333 -18.83 -4.44 19.10
N LEU A 334 -18.50 -3.18 18.81
CA LEU A 334 -18.83 -1.98 19.57
C LEU A 334 -19.75 -1.09 18.75
N THR A 335 -20.73 -0.50 19.43
CA THR A 335 -21.69 0.45 18.87
C THR A 335 -21.42 1.86 19.38
N LYS A 336 -22.02 2.86 18.72
CA LYS A 336 -22.04 4.26 19.20
C LYS A 336 -22.43 4.36 20.68
N ALA A 337 -23.46 3.63 21.10
CA ALA A 337 -23.93 3.64 22.48
C ALA A 337 -22.89 3.07 23.47
N ASN A 338 -22.06 2.11 23.04
CA ASN A 338 -20.97 1.61 23.87
C ASN A 338 -19.91 2.70 24.09
N CYS A 339 -19.49 3.38 23.03
CA CYS A 339 -18.50 4.46 23.10
C CYS A 339 -19.01 5.64 23.94
N GLU A 340 -20.26 6.07 23.75
CA GLU A 340 -20.83 7.20 24.49
C GLU A 340 -20.93 6.95 25.99
N LYS A 341 -21.16 5.70 26.43
CA LYS A 341 -21.15 5.35 27.86
C LYS A 341 -19.82 5.63 28.54
N LEU A 342 -18.71 5.55 27.80
CA LEU A 342 -17.36 5.81 28.32
C LEU A 342 -17.16 7.29 28.71
N LYS A 343 -17.99 8.21 28.20
CA LYS A 343 -17.97 9.63 28.58
C LYS A 343 -18.51 9.89 30.00
N SER A 344 -19.21 8.90 30.58
CA SER A 344 -19.87 9.10 31.88
C SER A 344 -18.84 9.23 33.00
N LYS A 345 -19.16 10.07 34.00
CA LYS A 345 -18.30 10.28 35.17
C LYS A 345 -17.94 8.97 35.90
N HIS A 346 -18.86 8.01 35.89
CA HIS A 346 -18.67 6.69 36.51
C HIS A 346 -17.62 5.83 35.80
N GLN A 347 -17.42 6.02 34.49
CA GLN A 347 -16.45 5.24 33.69
C GLN A 347 -15.08 5.92 33.62
N LYS A 348 -14.95 7.18 34.04
CA LYS A 348 -13.73 7.98 33.88
C LYS A 348 -12.49 7.32 34.49
N ALA A 349 -12.60 6.80 35.71
CA ALA A 349 -11.48 6.14 36.39
C ALA A 349 -11.01 4.89 35.62
N LEU A 350 -11.94 4.11 35.08
CA LEU A 350 -11.64 2.91 34.30
C LEU A 350 -10.99 3.26 32.96
N VAL A 351 -11.43 4.32 32.28
CA VAL A 351 -10.83 4.79 31.03
C VAL A 351 -9.37 5.22 31.25
N ILE A 352 -9.09 5.98 32.31
CA ILE A 352 -7.72 6.41 32.65
C ILE A 352 -6.83 5.20 32.97
N GLN A 353 -7.37 4.22 33.70
CA GLN A 353 -6.66 2.98 33.98
C GLN A 353 -6.38 2.20 32.69
N CYS A 354 -7.34 2.12 31.77
CA CYS A 354 -7.20 1.45 30.49
C CYS A 354 -6.11 2.10 29.63
N GLU A 355 -6.11 3.43 29.51
CA GLU A 355 -5.05 4.17 28.81
C GLU A 355 -3.66 3.84 29.38
N SER A 356 -3.55 3.83 30.71
CA SER A 356 -2.27 3.55 31.39
C SER A 356 -1.80 2.11 31.14
N MET A 357 -2.71 1.13 31.15
CA MET A 357 -2.39 -0.27 30.89
C MET A 357 -1.98 -0.52 29.44
N LEU A 358 -2.63 0.15 28.50
CA LEU A 358 -2.33 0.01 27.07
C LEU A 358 -1.00 0.67 26.70
N ALA A 359 -0.64 1.78 27.37
CA ALA A 359 0.62 2.49 27.14
C ALA A 359 1.86 1.82 27.75
N MET A 360 1.69 0.85 28.66
CA MET A 360 2.79 0.15 29.35
C MET A 360 3.34 -1.06 28.58
N ASN A 361 2.81 -1.36 27.39
CA ASN A 361 3.30 -2.39 26.47
C ASN A 361 3.77 -1.75 25.16
#